data_AF-A0A287B2C2-F1
#
_entry.id   AF-A0A287B2C2-F1
#
_cell.length_a   1.000
_cell.length_b   1.000
_cell.length_c   1.000
_cell.angle_alpha   90.00
_cell.angle_beta   90.00
_cell.angle_gamma   90.00
#
_symmetry.space_group_name_H-M   'P 1'
#
loop_
_entity.id
_entity.type
_entity.pdbx_description
1 polymer ?
#
loop_
_entity_poly.entity_id
_entity_poly.type
_entity_poly.pdbx_seq_one_letter_code
_entity_poly.pdbx_strand_id
1 'polypeptide(L)'
;MGVLLPGQRRFKRRRRVMALEDEMKILDNLEEGVSKGGVGRPLGVSQATTRILKQNEKAIRASIFRHLLQILTASFLTYPMLKTLSLQLLSLVTGSYVSGTYSIVFVNCPNEQIARDIARAILDKKLAASVNILPKASSLYFWNGEIEEATEILLIIKTKTSKVRLLSSYIRLVHPFEIPEIFSLPMDQGDVHYLKWLEEGMEEE
;
A
#
# COMPACT_ATOMS: atom_id res chain seq x y z
N MET A 1 -21.66 30.61 -82.28
CA MET A 1 -20.27 30.92 -82.67
C MET A 1 -19.68 31.86 -81.62
N GLY A 2 -18.52 31.51 -81.07
CA GLY A 2 -17.81 32.28 -80.03
C GLY A 2 -16.88 31.36 -79.25
N VAL A 3 -15.64 31.24 -79.74
CA VAL A 3 -14.63 30.22 -79.43
C VAL A 3 -13.72 30.63 -78.25
N LEU A 4 -13.30 29.62 -77.47
CA LEU A 4 -12.23 29.51 -76.45
C LEU A 4 -11.22 30.66 -76.21
N LEU A 5 -10.77 30.82 -74.95
CA LEU A 5 -9.41 30.41 -74.53
C LEU A 5 -9.28 30.08 -73.02
N PRO A 6 -8.50 29.05 -72.63
CA PRO A 6 -8.33 28.55 -71.26
C PRO A 6 -7.00 28.99 -70.64
N GLY A 7 -6.92 29.14 -69.30
CA GLY A 7 -5.61 29.29 -68.66
C GLY A 7 -5.57 29.90 -67.27
N GLN A 8 -6.09 29.21 -66.26
CA GLN A 8 -5.69 29.43 -64.87
C GLN A 8 -5.30 28.09 -64.28
N ARG A 9 -4.02 27.71 -64.41
CA ARG A 9 -3.44 26.55 -63.73
C ARG A 9 -3.49 26.82 -62.22
N ARG A 10 -4.52 26.32 -61.54
CA ARG A 10 -4.49 26.16 -60.08
C ARG A 10 -3.37 25.16 -59.76
N PHE A 11 -2.20 25.68 -59.38
CA PHE A 11 -1.14 24.89 -58.77
C PHE A 11 -1.70 24.27 -57.48
N LYS A 12 -2.13 23.02 -57.54
CA LYS A 12 -2.40 22.19 -56.36
C LYS A 12 -1.06 22.05 -55.62
N ARG A 13 -0.82 22.85 -54.59
CA ARG A 13 0.29 22.65 -53.64
C ARG A 13 0.13 21.24 -53.06
N ARG A 14 0.92 20.27 -53.53
CA ARG A 14 1.10 18.99 -52.84
C ARG A 14 1.61 19.34 -51.44
N ARG A 15 0.86 18.98 -50.40
CA ARG A 15 1.41 18.97 -49.03
C ARG A 15 2.57 17.97 -49.04
N ARG A 16 3.81 18.46 -49.10
CA ARG A 16 4.97 17.62 -48.80
C ARG A 16 4.84 17.23 -47.33
N VAL A 17 4.65 15.95 -47.07
CA VAL A 17 4.86 15.38 -45.74
C VAL A 17 6.36 15.43 -45.50
N MET A 18 6.79 16.02 -44.39
CA MET A 18 8.19 16.09 -44.02
C MET A 18 8.66 14.68 -43.63
N ALA A 19 9.87 14.29 -44.01
CA ALA A 19 10.44 13.04 -43.53
C ALA A 19 10.74 13.17 -42.03
N LEU A 20 10.54 12.10 -41.27
CA LEU A 20 10.82 12.09 -39.82
C LEU A 20 12.28 12.46 -39.52
N GLU A 21 13.21 12.07 -40.38
CA GLU A 21 14.64 12.43 -40.27
C GLU A 21 14.85 13.95 -40.33
N ASP A 22 14.09 14.65 -41.16
CA ASP A 22 14.17 16.11 -41.27
C ASP A 22 13.49 16.78 -40.07
N GLU A 23 12.42 16.20 -39.54
CA GLU A 23 11.79 16.68 -38.29
C GLU A 23 12.75 16.54 -37.10
N MET A 24 13.43 15.39 -36.95
CA MET A 24 14.42 15.16 -35.90
C MET A 24 15.60 16.14 -36.01
N LYS A 25 16.18 16.31 -37.21
CA LYS A 25 17.24 17.31 -37.45
C LYS A 25 16.80 18.72 -37.07
N ILE A 26 15.54 19.09 -37.31
CA ILE A 26 15.02 20.41 -36.92
C ILE A 26 14.97 20.52 -35.39
N LEU A 27 14.53 19.49 -34.68
CA LEU A 27 14.43 19.52 -33.22
C LEU A 27 15.81 19.57 -32.55
N ASP A 28 16.77 18.74 -32.99
CA ASP A 28 18.14 18.70 -32.44
C ASP A 28 18.83 20.06 -32.57
N ASN A 29 18.81 20.67 -33.76
CA ASN A 29 19.38 22.01 -33.98
C ASN A 29 18.66 23.10 -33.16
N LEU A 30 17.36 22.93 -32.88
CA LEU A 30 16.61 23.83 -32.01
C LEU A 30 16.91 23.64 -30.52
N GLU A 31 17.44 22.48 -30.10
CA GLU A 31 17.97 22.24 -28.76
C GLU A 31 19.39 22.81 -28.60
N GLU A 32 20.22 22.73 -29.64
CA GLU A 32 21.56 23.35 -29.70
C GLU A 32 21.55 24.89 -29.77
N GLY A 33 20.36 25.51 -29.75
CA GLY A 33 20.19 26.97 -29.67
C GLY A 33 20.09 27.70 -31.01
N VAL A 34 20.03 26.99 -32.13
CA VAL A 34 19.88 27.60 -33.46
C VAL A 34 18.50 28.26 -33.60
N SER A 35 18.45 29.45 -34.21
CA SER A 35 17.19 30.20 -34.34
C SER A 35 16.16 29.46 -35.21
N LYS A 36 14.87 29.60 -34.88
CA LYS A 36 13.75 28.95 -35.61
C LYS A 36 13.71 29.26 -37.11
N GLY A 37 14.20 30.43 -37.52
CA GLY A 37 14.34 30.81 -38.92
C GLY A 37 15.65 30.33 -39.54
N GLY A 38 16.69 30.09 -38.76
CA GLY A 38 17.95 29.48 -39.21
C GLY A 38 17.80 27.98 -39.49
N VAL A 39 17.09 27.25 -38.63
CA VAL A 39 16.91 25.79 -38.75
C VAL A 39 15.97 25.39 -39.89
N GLY A 40 14.90 26.16 -40.13
CA GLY A 40 13.93 25.83 -41.18
C GLY A 40 14.40 26.14 -42.61
N ARG A 41 15.32 27.12 -42.78
CA ARG A 41 15.76 27.63 -44.09
C ARG A 41 16.43 26.56 -44.98
N PRO A 42 17.40 25.76 -44.50
CA PRO A 42 18.07 24.73 -45.31
C PRO A 42 17.13 23.63 -45.83
N LEU A 43 16.04 23.36 -45.09
CA LEU A 43 15.07 22.31 -45.42
C LEU A 43 13.83 22.84 -46.16
N GLY A 44 13.79 24.15 -46.48
CA GLY A 44 12.64 24.79 -47.14
C GLY A 44 11.39 24.89 -46.26
N VAL A 45 11.56 24.88 -44.94
CA VAL A 45 10.50 24.84 -43.93
C VAL A 45 10.23 26.22 -43.34
N SER A 46 8.96 26.58 -43.21
CA SER A 46 8.56 27.86 -42.61
C SER A 46 8.84 27.92 -41.11
N GLN A 47 9.10 29.12 -40.59
CA GLN A 47 9.26 29.34 -39.15
C GLN A 47 8.00 28.95 -38.34
N ALA A 48 6.81 28.98 -38.95
CA ALA A 48 5.58 28.53 -38.32
C ALA A 48 5.58 27.00 -38.14
N THR A 49 6.05 26.26 -39.14
CA THR A 49 6.17 24.81 -39.09
C THR A 49 7.19 24.36 -38.03
N THR A 50 8.35 25.01 -37.94
CA THR A 50 9.35 24.71 -36.89
C THR A 50 8.84 25.02 -35.48
N ARG A 51 7.98 26.04 -35.31
CA ARG A 51 7.28 26.32 -34.04
C ARG A 51 6.31 25.22 -33.65
N ILE A 52 5.50 24.75 -34.61
CA ILE A 52 4.52 23.69 -34.38
C ILE A 52 5.22 22.37 -34.01
N LEU A 53 6.30 22.02 -34.70
CA LEU A 53 7.10 20.82 -34.39
C LEU A 53 7.62 20.85 -32.95
N LYS A 54 8.28 21.93 -32.53
CA LYS A 54 8.78 22.07 -31.15
C LYS A 54 7.65 22.11 -30.10
N GLN A 55 6.49 22.67 -30.45
CA GLN A 55 5.31 22.67 -29.57
C GLN A 55 4.72 21.26 -29.42
N ASN A 56 4.64 20.50 -30.51
CA ASN A 56 4.17 19.12 -30.51
C ASN A 56 5.12 18.22 -29.71
N GLU A 57 6.43 18.33 -29.91
CA GLU A 57 7.44 17.59 -29.14
C GLU A 57 7.30 17.85 -27.64
N LYS A 58 7.20 19.13 -27.22
CA LYS A 58 6.99 19.49 -25.81
C LYS A 58 5.68 18.91 -25.27
N ALA A 59 4.60 18.94 -26.07
CA ALA A 59 3.31 18.38 -25.69
C ALA A 59 3.36 16.84 -25.54
N ILE A 60 4.06 16.16 -26.46
CA ILE A 60 4.27 14.70 -26.43
C ILE A 60 5.10 14.33 -25.20
N ARG A 61 6.24 14.99 -24.96
CA ARG A 61 7.09 14.74 -23.78
C ARG A 61 6.33 14.96 -22.48
N ALA A 62 5.54 16.03 -22.39
CA ALA A 62 4.69 16.28 -21.22
C ALA A 62 3.59 15.22 -21.08
N SER A 63 3.01 14.73 -22.19
CA SER A 63 2.02 13.66 -22.15
C SER A 63 2.62 12.35 -21.67
N ILE A 64 3.75 11.93 -22.25
CA ILE A 64 4.48 10.71 -21.84
C ILE A 64 4.85 10.80 -20.36
N PHE A 65 5.38 11.93 -19.91
CA PHE A 65 5.72 12.14 -18.50
C PHE A 65 4.50 12.00 -17.57
N ARG A 66 3.35 12.60 -17.94
CA ARG A 66 2.11 12.46 -17.16
C ARG A 66 1.63 11.01 -17.10
N HIS A 67 1.63 10.30 -18.21
CA HIS A 67 1.18 8.90 -18.25
C HIS A 67 2.14 7.97 -17.51
N LEU A 68 3.46 8.15 -17.65
CA LEU A 68 4.47 7.41 -16.87
C LEU A 68 4.30 7.65 -15.37
N LEU A 69 4.07 8.91 -14.97
CA LEU A 69 3.82 9.24 -13.58
C LEU A 69 2.53 8.58 -13.07
N GLN A 70 1.45 8.60 -13.87
CA GLN A 70 0.19 7.93 -13.53
C GLN A 70 0.33 6.41 -13.41
N ILE A 71 1.10 5.77 -14.28
CA ILE A 71 1.34 4.32 -14.22
C ILE A 71 2.16 3.98 -12.98
N LEU A 72 3.20 4.77 -12.68
CA LEU A 72 4.05 4.57 -11.50
C LEU A 72 3.25 4.74 -10.20
N THR A 73 2.43 5.79 -10.12
CA THR A 73 1.59 6.03 -8.93
C THR A 73 0.52 4.95 -8.78
N ALA A 74 -0.16 4.56 -9.86
CA ALA A 74 -1.13 3.47 -9.82
C ALA A 74 -0.49 2.17 -9.36
N SER A 75 0.66 1.80 -9.94
CA SER A 75 1.41 0.59 -9.56
C SER A 75 1.78 0.60 -8.09
N PHE A 76 2.31 1.72 -7.59
CA PHE A 76 2.70 1.86 -6.18
C PHE A 76 1.50 1.71 -5.23
N LEU A 77 0.35 2.32 -5.57
CA LEU A 77 -0.86 2.22 -4.76
C LEU A 77 -1.51 0.83 -4.81
N THR A 78 -1.47 0.15 -5.96
CA THR A 78 -2.11 -1.16 -6.11
C THR A 78 -1.24 -2.32 -5.66
N TYR A 79 0.09 -2.18 -5.68
CA TYR A 79 1.04 -3.24 -5.31
C TYR A 79 0.79 -3.87 -3.93
N PRO A 80 0.56 -3.14 -2.83
CA PRO A 80 0.30 -3.76 -1.54
C PRO A 80 -0.95 -4.63 -1.56
N MET A 81 -2.03 -4.20 -2.25
CA MET A 81 -3.24 -5.01 -2.38
C MET A 81 -3.02 -6.25 -3.25
N LEU A 82 -2.25 -6.13 -4.34
CA LEU A 82 -1.93 -7.25 -5.21
C LEU A 82 -1.07 -8.29 -4.46
N LYS A 83 -0.15 -7.82 -3.60
CA LYS A 83 0.70 -8.65 -2.76
C LYS A 83 -0.08 -9.37 -1.67
N THR A 84 -1.03 -8.70 -1.00
CA THR A 84 -1.87 -9.38 0.00
C THR A 84 -2.79 -10.40 -0.65
N LEU A 85 -3.39 -10.06 -1.79
CA LEU A 85 -4.27 -10.98 -2.54
C LEU A 85 -3.50 -12.21 -3.05
N SER A 86 -2.28 -12.04 -3.56
CA SER A 86 -1.46 -13.17 -4.02
C SER A 86 -1.04 -14.09 -2.88
N LEU A 87 -0.73 -13.54 -1.69
CA LEU A 87 -0.44 -14.32 -0.49
C LEU A 87 -1.68 -15.08 0.01
N GLN A 88 -2.86 -14.47 -0.04
CA GLN A 88 -4.13 -15.14 0.30
C GLN A 88 -4.46 -16.28 -0.67
N LEU A 89 -4.25 -16.07 -1.97
CA LEU A 89 -4.43 -17.10 -3.00
C LEU A 89 -3.45 -18.26 -2.84
N LEU A 90 -2.17 -17.96 -2.57
CA LEU A 90 -1.16 -18.98 -2.32
C LEU A 90 -1.51 -19.78 -1.07
N SER A 91 -1.87 -19.10 0.02
CA SER A 91 -2.36 -19.71 1.27
C SER A 91 -3.53 -20.67 1.02
N LEU A 92 -4.52 -20.26 0.22
CA LEU A 92 -5.67 -21.11 -0.13
C LEU A 92 -5.22 -22.39 -0.86
N VAL A 93 -4.29 -22.27 -1.80
CA VAL A 93 -3.81 -23.40 -2.62
C VAL A 93 -2.91 -24.34 -1.82
N THR A 94 -2.03 -23.78 -0.99
CA THR A 94 -1.08 -24.57 -0.18
C THR A 94 -1.67 -25.04 1.14
N GLY A 95 -2.93 -24.67 1.43
CA GLY A 95 -3.55 -24.83 2.74
C GLY A 95 -2.78 -24.13 3.85
N SER A 96 -1.87 -23.20 3.53
CA SER A 96 -1.04 -22.49 4.51
C SER A 96 -1.78 -21.29 5.08
N TYR A 97 -1.39 -20.81 6.25
CA TYR A 97 -2.06 -19.72 6.94
C TYR A 97 -1.76 -18.31 6.37
N VAL A 98 -2.74 -17.39 6.43
CA VAL A 98 -2.58 -15.96 6.09
C VAL A 98 -2.17 -15.17 7.34
N SER A 99 -0.96 -14.61 7.33
CA SER A 99 -0.45 -13.72 8.39
C SER A 99 -1.46 -12.61 8.75
N GLY A 100 -1.59 -12.33 10.05
CA GLY A 100 -2.40 -11.21 10.57
C GLY A 100 -3.88 -11.50 10.83
N THR A 101 -4.32 -12.76 10.76
CA THR A 101 -5.70 -13.15 11.12
C THR A 101 -5.87 -13.38 12.63
N TYR A 102 -4.84 -13.93 13.28
CA TYR A 102 -4.77 -14.15 14.71
C TYR A 102 -3.66 -13.33 15.36
N SER A 103 -3.83 -13.07 16.65
CA SER A 103 -2.88 -12.32 17.46
C SER A 103 -2.67 -12.97 18.81
N ILE A 104 -1.46 -12.77 19.34
CA ILE A 104 -1.11 -13.07 20.72
C ILE A 104 -1.23 -11.75 21.50
N VAL A 105 -2.02 -11.74 22.56
CA VAL A 105 -2.18 -10.59 23.46
C VAL A 105 -1.49 -10.90 24.78
N PHE A 106 -0.69 -9.96 25.25
CA PHE A 106 0.02 -10.01 26.51
C PHE A 106 -0.68 -9.10 27.51
N VAL A 107 -0.89 -9.61 28.73
CA VAL A 107 -1.51 -8.85 29.82
C VAL A 107 -0.82 -9.19 31.13
N ASN A 108 -0.36 -8.16 31.86
CA ASN A 108 0.17 -8.33 33.21
C ASN A 108 -0.95 -8.19 34.24
N CYS A 109 -0.94 -9.06 35.25
CA CYS A 109 -1.90 -9.08 36.34
C CYS A 109 -1.16 -9.08 37.69
N PRO A 110 -1.68 -8.41 38.73
CA PRO A 110 -0.97 -8.26 39.99
C PRO A 110 -0.91 -9.54 40.84
N ASN A 111 -1.79 -10.51 40.57
CA ASN A 111 -1.76 -11.81 41.23
C ASN A 111 -2.43 -12.90 40.38
N GLU A 112 -2.19 -14.14 40.80
CA GLU A 112 -2.61 -15.34 40.07
C GLU A 112 -4.12 -15.56 40.09
N GLN A 113 -4.80 -15.12 41.15
CA GLN A 113 -6.25 -15.24 41.25
C GLN A 113 -6.94 -14.34 40.22
N ILE A 114 -6.53 -13.07 40.15
CA ILE A 114 -7.03 -12.11 39.16
C ILE A 114 -6.72 -12.59 37.74
N ALA A 115 -5.51 -13.09 37.50
CA ALA A 115 -5.11 -13.65 36.21
C ALA A 115 -6.04 -14.80 35.77
N ARG A 116 -6.36 -15.72 36.69
CA ARG A 116 -7.30 -16.83 36.44
C ARG A 116 -8.72 -16.36 36.19
N ASP A 117 -9.19 -15.38 36.95
CA ASP A 117 -10.55 -14.87 36.83
C ASP A 117 -10.76 -14.13 35.51
N ILE A 118 -9.78 -13.31 35.11
CA ILE A 118 -9.76 -12.69 33.78
C ILE A 118 -9.71 -13.74 32.69
N ALA A 119 -8.82 -14.73 32.80
CA ALA A 119 -8.67 -15.80 31.80
C ALA A 119 -9.99 -16.57 31.59
N ARG A 120 -10.69 -16.93 32.68
CA ARG A 120 -12.01 -17.57 32.57
C ARG A 120 -13.04 -16.66 31.91
N ALA A 121 -13.12 -15.41 32.35
CA ALA A 121 -14.11 -14.48 31.85
C ALA A 121 -13.98 -14.18 30.35
N ILE A 122 -12.75 -14.09 29.82
CA ILE A 122 -12.52 -13.86 28.39
C ILE A 122 -12.78 -15.11 27.54
N LEU A 123 -12.56 -16.30 28.09
CA LEU A 123 -12.87 -17.57 27.43
C LEU A 123 -14.39 -17.80 27.39
N ASP A 124 -15.09 -17.57 28.51
CA ASP A 124 -16.55 -17.71 28.60
C ASP A 124 -17.26 -16.76 27.63
N LYS A 125 -16.72 -15.55 27.45
CA LYS A 125 -17.23 -14.56 26.48
C LYS A 125 -16.75 -14.78 25.06
N LYS A 126 -16.01 -15.86 24.78
CA LYS A 126 -15.49 -16.18 23.43
C LYS A 126 -14.63 -15.05 22.84
N LEU A 127 -14.01 -14.23 23.70
CA LEU A 127 -13.12 -13.14 23.29
C LEU A 127 -11.71 -13.63 22.99
N ALA A 128 -11.38 -14.83 23.46
CA ALA A 128 -10.15 -15.55 23.19
C ALA A 128 -10.43 -17.04 23.08
N ALA A 129 -9.55 -17.76 22.39
CA ALA A 129 -9.65 -19.21 22.26
C ALA A 129 -8.84 -19.95 23.34
N SER A 130 -7.70 -19.39 23.73
CA SER A 130 -6.84 -19.98 24.76
C SER A 130 -6.02 -18.93 25.48
N VAL A 131 -5.63 -19.25 26.72
CA VAL A 131 -4.83 -18.38 27.59
C VAL A 131 -3.77 -19.24 28.27
N ASN A 132 -2.50 -18.83 28.18
CA ASN A 132 -1.46 -19.39 29.05
C ASN A 132 -1.24 -18.42 30.21
N ILE A 133 -1.22 -18.97 31.42
CA ILE A 133 -0.88 -18.23 32.63
C ILE A 133 0.55 -18.61 32.99
N LEU A 134 1.47 -17.66 32.90
CA LEU A 134 2.86 -17.89 33.28
C LEU A 134 3.03 -17.77 34.80
N PRO A 135 4.05 -18.43 35.38
CA PRO A 135 4.38 -18.25 36.78
C PRO A 135 4.78 -16.80 37.08
N LYS A 136 4.91 -16.50 38.38
CA LYS A 136 5.33 -15.18 38.88
C LYS A 136 6.59 -14.68 38.18
N ALA A 137 6.51 -13.45 37.67
CA ALA A 137 7.61 -12.71 37.08
C ALA A 137 7.88 -11.43 37.89
N SER A 138 9.14 -11.02 37.96
CA SER A 138 9.52 -9.69 38.44
C SER A 138 9.39 -8.67 37.32
N SER A 139 8.71 -7.57 37.59
CA SER A 139 8.51 -6.44 36.70
C SER A 139 9.21 -5.23 37.31
N LEU A 140 10.22 -4.69 36.62
CA LEU A 140 10.99 -3.52 37.06
C LEU A 140 10.63 -2.33 36.17
N TYR A 141 10.23 -1.22 36.78
CA TYR A 141 9.84 -0.02 36.05
C TYR A 141 10.17 1.25 36.84
N PHE A 142 10.23 2.38 36.14
CA PHE A 142 10.42 3.67 36.78
C PHE A 142 9.08 4.24 37.25
N TRP A 143 9.01 4.61 38.53
CA TRP A 143 7.88 5.29 39.11
C TRP A 143 8.37 6.32 40.13
N ASN A 144 7.82 7.54 40.08
CA ASN A 144 8.20 8.66 40.95
C ASN A 144 9.72 8.94 41.05
N GLY A 145 10.47 8.64 39.99
CA GLY A 145 11.92 8.87 39.93
C GLY A 145 12.78 7.74 40.52
N GLU A 146 12.17 6.67 41.00
CA GLU A 146 12.85 5.48 41.52
C GLU A 146 12.51 4.24 40.68
N ILE A 147 13.35 3.21 40.76
CA ILE A 147 13.06 1.91 40.15
C ILE A 147 12.22 1.13 41.17
N GLU A 148 11.00 0.83 40.78
CA GLU A 148 10.10 -0.05 41.52
C GLU A 148 10.22 -1.49 40.98
N GLU A 149 10.07 -2.45 41.88
CA GLU A 149 9.98 -3.88 41.53
C GLU A 149 8.64 -4.42 42.02
N ALA A 150 7.87 -5.01 41.11
CA ALA A 150 6.60 -5.66 41.41
C ALA A 150 6.62 -7.13 40.96
N THR A 151 5.88 -7.98 41.69
CA THR A 151 5.63 -9.35 41.25
C THR A 151 4.31 -9.39 40.47
N GLU A 152 4.36 -9.89 39.24
CA GLU A 152 3.22 -9.94 38.34
C GLU A 152 3.05 -11.33 37.72
N ILE A 153 1.88 -11.57 37.15
CA ILE A 153 1.51 -12.76 36.40
C ILE A 153 1.25 -12.35 34.96
N LEU A 154 2.01 -12.93 34.03
CA LEU A 154 1.85 -12.66 32.60
C LEU A 154 0.84 -13.64 31.98
N LEU A 155 -0.20 -13.09 31.37
CA LEU A 155 -1.15 -13.82 30.52
C LEU A 155 -0.70 -13.73 29.07
N ILE A 156 -0.67 -14.88 28.40
CA ILE A 156 -0.46 -14.98 26.94
C ILE A 156 -1.73 -15.53 26.30
N ILE A 157 -2.53 -14.62 25.76
CA ILE A 157 -3.87 -14.87 25.23
C ILE A 157 -3.79 -15.04 23.71
N LYS A 158 -4.40 -16.08 23.15
CA LYS A 158 -4.51 -16.28 21.70
C LYS A 158 -5.93 -15.99 21.27
N THR A 159 -6.08 -15.05 20.35
CA THR A 159 -7.38 -14.59 19.85
C THR A 159 -7.29 -14.20 18.37
N LYS A 160 -8.44 -13.92 17.76
CA LYS A 160 -8.52 -13.34 16.42
C LYS A 160 -8.11 -11.87 16.47
N THR A 161 -7.34 -11.41 15.49
CA THR A 161 -6.89 -10.02 15.40
C THR A 161 -8.07 -9.04 15.41
N SER A 162 -9.21 -9.41 14.82
CA SER A 162 -10.44 -8.60 14.85
C SER A 162 -11.05 -8.46 16.24
N LYS A 163 -10.84 -9.42 17.16
CA LYS A 163 -11.37 -9.38 18.54
C LYS A 163 -10.45 -8.65 19.52
N VAL A 164 -9.21 -8.35 19.17
CA VAL A 164 -8.22 -7.72 20.07
C VAL A 164 -8.77 -6.44 20.72
N ARG A 165 -9.39 -5.55 19.96
CA ARG A 165 -9.94 -4.29 20.52
C ARG A 165 -11.04 -4.54 21.56
N LEU A 166 -11.92 -5.50 21.30
CA LEU A 166 -13.01 -5.86 22.21
C LEU A 166 -12.45 -6.54 23.47
N LEU A 167 -11.52 -7.47 23.29
CA LEU A 167 -10.79 -8.13 24.36
C LEU A 167 -10.09 -7.11 25.27
N SER A 168 -9.27 -6.20 24.72
CA SER A 168 -8.57 -5.17 25.50
C SER A 168 -9.53 -4.26 26.25
N SER A 169 -10.66 -3.89 25.63
CA SER A 169 -11.69 -3.07 26.28
C SER A 169 -12.34 -3.81 27.45
N TYR A 170 -12.63 -5.10 27.28
CA TYR A 170 -13.20 -5.92 28.35
C TYR A 170 -12.20 -6.12 29.51
N ILE A 171 -10.94 -6.44 29.20
CA ILE A 171 -9.90 -6.59 30.22
C ILE A 171 -9.76 -5.31 31.02
N ARG A 172 -9.71 -4.13 30.38
CA ARG A 172 -9.66 -2.84 31.09
C ARG A 172 -10.86 -2.60 32.02
N LEU A 173 -12.03 -3.16 31.73
CA LEU A 173 -13.21 -3.03 32.60
C LEU A 173 -13.12 -3.88 33.86
N VAL A 174 -12.49 -5.06 33.77
CA VAL A 174 -12.41 -6.03 34.89
C VAL A 174 -11.07 -6.00 35.63
N HIS A 175 -10.06 -5.37 35.05
CA HIS A 175 -8.72 -5.31 35.61
C HIS A 175 -8.67 -4.33 36.81
N PRO A 176 -7.97 -4.67 37.91
CA PRO A 176 -7.90 -3.80 39.09
C PRO A 176 -7.15 -2.48 38.86
N PHE A 177 -6.21 -2.45 37.91
CA PHE A 177 -5.47 -1.24 37.54
C PHE A 177 -6.22 -0.44 36.49
N GLU A 178 -6.19 0.89 36.63
CA GLU A 178 -6.80 1.84 35.68
C GLU A 178 -6.18 1.74 34.29
N ILE A 179 -4.85 1.56 34.24
CA ILE A 179 -4.07 1.42 33.00
C ILE A 179 -3.32 0.08 33.05
N PRO A 180 -3.98 -1.04 32.70
CA PRO A 180 -3.28 -2.32 32.58
C PRO A 180 -2.33 -2.32 31.38
N GLU A 181 -1.21 -3.00 31.52
CA GLU A 181 -0.34 -3.31 30.38
C GLU A 181 -1.05 -4.33 29.48
N ILE A 182 -1.44 -3.90 28.28
CA ILE A 182 -2.07 -4.75 27.26
C ILE A 182 -1.48 -4.42 25.90
N PHE A 183 -0.84 -5.39 25.25
CA PHE A 183 -0.34 -5.24 23.88
C PHE A 183 -0.50 -6.54 23.09
N SER A 184 -0.50 -6.43 21.75
CA SER A 184 -0.72 -7.57 20.86
C SER A 184 0.34 -7.69 19.78
N LEU A 185 0.74 -8.93 19.48
CA LEU A 185 1.60 -9.27 18.35
C LEU A 185 0.80 -10.09 17.32
N PRO A 186 0.87 -9.77 16.01
CA PRO A 186 0.25 -10.59 14.98
C PRO A 186 0.97 -11.94 14.86
N MET A 187 0.20 -13.01 14.64
CA MET A 187 0.76 -14.30 14.26
C MET A 187 0.99 -14.31 12.76
N ASP A 188 2.24 -14.56 12.35
CA ASP A 188 2.62 -14.64 10.94
C ASP A 188 2.42 -16.03 10.34
N GLN A 189 2.69 -17.07 11.13
CA GLN A 189 2.61 -18.47 10.73
C GLN A 189 2.05 -19.31 11.89
N GLY A 190 1.45 -20.44 11.56
CA GLY A 190 0.93 -21.38 12.54
C GLY A 190 0.42 -22.64 11.85
N ASP A 191 0.28 -23.71 12.63
CA ASP A 191 -0.35 -24.94 12.16
C ASP A 191 -1.83 -24.68 11.85
N VAL A 192 -2.28 -25.13 10.67
CA VAL A 192 -3.60 -24.79 10.15
C VAL A 192 -4.71 -25.46 10.95
N HIS A 193 -4.46 -26.67 11.47
CA HIS A 193 -5.41 -27.36 12.33
C HIS A 193 -5.54 -26.66 13.68
N TYR A 194 -4.42 -26.21 14.26
CA TYR A 194 -4.41 -25.43 15.49
C TYR A 194 -5.16 -24.10 15.33
N LEU A 195 -4.92 -23.39 14.23
CA LEU A 195 -5.59 -22.11 13.98
C LEU A 195 -7.09 -22.28 13.71
N LYS A 196 -7.50 -23.37 13.04
CA LYS A 196 -8.91 -23.71 12.89
C LYS A 196 -9.56 -23.98 14.25
N TRP A 197 -8.90 -24.73 15.13
CA TRP A 197 -9.36 -24.95 16.50
C TRP A 197 -9.49 -23.63 17.29
N LEU A 198 -8.59 -22.66 17.08
CA LEU A 198 -8.74 -21.34 17.69
C LEU A 198 -10.02 -20.64 17.23
N GLU A 199 -10.33 -20.66 15.92
CA GLU A 199 -11.55 -20.07 15.37
C GLU A 199 -12.80 -20.72 15.98
N GLU A 200 -12.89 -22.06 15.94
CA GLU A 200 -14.00 -22.83 16.50
C GLU A 200 -14.21 -22.53 18.00
N GLY A 201 -13.13 -22.33 18.75
CA GLY A 201 -13.18 -21.95 20.16
C GLY A 201 -13.81 -20.59 20.44
N MET A 202 -13.92 -19.73 19.42
CA MET A 202 -14.42 -18.35 19.50
C MET A 202 -15.70 -18.09 18.68
N GLU A 203 -16.27 -19.09 18.03
CA GLU A 203 -17.56 -18.98 17.34
C GLU A 203 -18.70 -18.82 18.38
N GLU A 204 -19.67 -17.97 18.04
CA GLU A 204 -20.91 -17.79 18.80
C GLU A 204 -21.94 -18.81 18.28
N GLU A 205 -22.54 -19.61 19.17
CA GLU A 205 -23.65 -20.53 18.83
C GLU A 205 -24.93 -19.78 18.41
#